data_AF-A0AB33U1A3-F1
#
_entry.id   AF-A0AB33U1A3-F1
#
_cell.length_a   1.000
_cell.length_b   1.000
_cell.length_c   1.000
_cell.angle_alpha   90.00
_cell.angle_beta   90.00
_cell.angle_gamma   90.00
#
_symmetry.space_group_name_H-M   'P 1'
#
loop_
_entity.id
_entity.type
_entity.pdbx_description
1 polymer ?
#
loop_
_entity_poly.entity_id
_entity_poly.type
_entity_poly.pdbx_seq_one_letter_code
_entity_poly.pdbx_strand_id
1 'polypeptide(L)'
;MRETKKIYENAMLEVCFNKLKSLRNSWTYEKNDKFGLATIIDICGDDYLSYDSIMKHTENIIFDMIPNICRSLMNEYGIHTNWYQFREKEARVYSIDEVNNWPEYVEHINCNYSYAFSYKNFDNENVLYIFKKFGLNNRFPKSLIKTMIENEAIDKHYYVSFVESDAYSEIINYNQDSNDITKGTGLYSLKQFFDMFFDSSEYNLFKTYSNKLADKVKDYYGFQIVRTLTPNSFHYYKKVVRDSLLNFDIGNVDLKNRLSKSQRDIIKSNFITRTNYEVLIGNSVFAQSFMTAEWLFYSLQNAENIDLTSIAMGYFKSIEQFLFSYISLHTIEKDSVNRKIFAGAKPLDTLSDKLLNDSSKVKNINLKSITSFFGDFNSQKFYPRNMDLLADGIDDETYYYIVESLSTFVGLRNGYFHKHNLNDWTTIEETRNHALLIFYLVLGGYRISEQDKLDLGLIKTVESGYLNLCEYIHNRKNDNMLEIPIFYFGRDRNEFDFYISNKDPFITNDSNQEPIYSGAYFNRLGNSKSLFKLTDSNIPEEIWEGKLIIGRQGPSCKPSGPLVKIFEDGKFFKIE
;
A
#
# COMPACT_ATOMS: atom_id res chain seq x y z
N MET A 1 7.40 7.01 44.08
CA MET A 1 7.25 6.79 42.63
C MET A 1 5.76 6.82 42.36
N ARG A 2 5.24 7.78 41.58
CA ARG A 2 3.80 7.88 41.27
C ARG A 2 3.36 6.60 40.52
N GLU A 3 2.16 6.09 40.80
CA GLU A 3 1.68 4.82 40.23
C GLU A 3 0.92 5.03 38.90
N THR A 4 1.38 5.95 38.04
CA THR A 4 0.67 6.32 36.80
C THR A 4 0.52 5.15 35.82
N LYS A 5 1.39 4.13 35.90
CA LYS A 5 1.25 2.87 35.15
C LYS A 5 -0.11 2.19 35.34
N LYS A 6 -0.64 2.18 36.57
CA LYS A 6 -1.94 1.56 36.87
C LYS A 6 -3.09 2.32 36.21
N ILE A 7 -2.96 3.64 36.03
CA ILE A 7 -3.94 4.46 35.33
C ILE A 7 -4.04 4.01 33.87
N TYR A 8 -2.91 3.83 33.17
CA TYR A 8 -2.92 3.36 31.77
C TYR A 8 -3.41 1.93 31.62
N GLU A 9 -2.97 1.03 32.52
CA GLU A 9 -3.38 -0.36 32.49
C GLU A 9 -4.90 -0.49 32.65
N ASN A 10 -5.47 0.14 33.67
CA ASN A 10 -6.91 0.18 33.89
C ASN A 10 -7.65 0.88 32.75
N ALA A 11 -7.26 2.11 32.38
CA ALA A 11 -8.01 2.89 31.40
C ALA A 11 -7.94 2.30 29.98
N MET A 12 -6.76 1.90 29.52
CA MET A 12 -6.57 1.40 28.15
C MET A 12 -6.84 -0.10 28.03
N LEU A 13 -6.20 -0.93 28.85
CA LEU A 13 -6.17 -2.38 28.65
C LEU A 13 -7.33 -3.11 29.32
N GLU A 14 -7.97 -2.52 30.33
CA GLU A 14 -9.17 -3.05 30.95
C GLU A 14 -10.42 -2.33 30.44
N VAL A 15 -10.63 -1.07 30.79
CA VAL A 15 -11.88 -0.35 30.51
C VAL A 15 -12.10 -0.13 29.02
N CYS A 16 -11.15 0.50 28.32
CA CYS A 16 -11.29 0.79 26.89
C CYS A 16 -11.33 -0.49 26.07
N PHE A 17 -10.38 -1.41 26.28
CA PHE A 17 -10.35 -2.66 25.53
C PHE A 17 -11.61 -3.52 25.78
N ASN A 18 -12.15 -3.59 27.01
CA ASN A 18 -13.40 -4.31 27.25
C ASN A 18 -14.60 -3.68 26.52
N LYS A 19 -14.68 -2.34 26.46
CA LYS A 19 -15.70 -1.65 25.65
C LYS A 19 -15.56 -1.99 24.17
N LEU A 20 -14.34 -1.97 23.65
CA LEU A 20 -14.06 -2.32 22.25
C LEU A 20 -14.39 -3.79 21.93
N LYS A 21 -14.10 -4.72 22.85
CA LYS A 21 -14.51 -6.12 22.73
C LYS A 21 -16.02 -6.28 22.74
N SER A 22 -16.72 -5.56 23.62
CA SER A 22 -18.19 -5.59 23.67
C SER A 22 -18.79 -5.08 22.36
N LEU A 23 -18.27 -3.98 21.82
CA LEU A 23 -18.68 -3.41 20.54
C LEU A 23 -18.49 -4.41 19.39
N ARG A 24 -17.33 -5.09 19.33
CA ARG A 24 -17.11 -6.16 18.36
C ARG A 24 -18.09 -7.30 18.61
N ASN A 25 -18.22 -7.81 19.83
CA ASN A 25 -19.01 -9.01 20.13
C ASN A 25 -20.52 -8.83 19.93
N SER A 26 -21.03 -7.61 20.01
CA SER A 26 -22.41 -7.32 19.60
C SER A 26 -22.66 -7.54 18.11
N TRP A 27 -21.61 -7.69 17.32
CA TRP A 27 -21.69 -8.08 15.92
C TRP A 27 -21.59 -9.60 15.80
N THR A 28 -22.74 -10.25 15.58
CA THR A 28 -22.84 -11.70 15.36
C THR A 28 -23.11 -11.97 13.89
N TYR A 29 -22.43 -12.97 13.31
CA TYR A 29 -22.76 -13.51 12.00
C TYR A 29 -24.20 -14.06 12.02
N GLU A 30 -25.09 -13.48 11.22
CA GLU A 30 -26.45 -14.00 11.08
C GLU A 30 -26.45 -15.19 10.11
N LYS A 31 -27.40 -16.10 10.28
CA LYS A 31 -27.47 -17.36 9.51
C LYS A 31 -27.68 -17.17 8.00
N ASN A 32 -28.06 -15.95 7.58
CA ASN A 32 -28.19 -15.54 6.18
C ASN A 32 -26.89 -14.95 5.60
N ASP A 33 -25.87 -14.73 6.44
CA ASP A 33 -24.49 -14.52 6.01
C ASP A 33 -23.97 -15.87 5.49
N LYS A 34 -24.31 -16.19 4.24
CA LYS A 34 -23.77 -17.37 3.57
C LYS A 34 -22.26 -17.33 3.74
N PHE A 35 -21.73 -18.35 4.40
CA PHE A 35 -20.29 -18.55 4.59
C PHE A 35 -19.52 -18.22 3.30
N GLY A 36 -18.77 -17.12 3.35
CA GLY A 36 -17.80 -16.71 2.33
C GLY A 36 -18.33 -15.74 1.26
N LEU A 37 -17.53 -14.69 1.02
CA LEU A 37 -17.42 -13.95 -0.25
C LEU A 37 -18.31 -12.71 -0.47
N ALA A 38 -18.35 -11.81 0.51
CA ALA A 38 -18.13 -10.38 0.24
C ALA A 38 -16.68 -9.96 0.60
N THR A 39 -15.74 -10.92 0.62
CA THR A 39 -14.35 -10.77 1.08
C THR A 39 -13.47 -9.91 0.18
N ILE A 40 -14.04 -9.04 -0.64
CA ILE A 40 -13.29 -8.00 -1.33
C ILE A 40 -14.13 -6.72 -1.48
N ILE A 41 -14.63 -6.24 -0.34
CA ILE A 41 -15.17 -4.89 -0.10
C ILE A 41 -16.35 -4.52 -1.04
N ASP A 42 -17.55 -4.83 -0.60
CA ASP A 42 -18.75 -4.16 -1.12
C ASP A 42 -18.84 -2.76 -0.49
N ILE A 43 -18.18 -1.78 -1.13
CA ILE A 43 -18.15 -0.36 -0.69
C ILE A 43 -19.57 0.24 -0.64
N CYS A 44 -20.57 -0.43 -1.23
CA CYS A 44 -21.97 -0.02 -1.25
C CYS A 44 -22.91 -1.03 -0.55
N GLY A 45 -22.38 -2.05 0.11
CA GLY A 45 -23.15 -3.12 0.75
C GLY A 45 -23.29 -2.93 2.26
N ASP A 46 -24.13 -3.78 2.85
CA ASP A 46 -24.41 -3.80 4.30
C ASP A 46 -23.13 -4.01 5.16
N ASP A 47 -22.11 -4.67 4.59
CA ASP A 47 -20.81 -4.88 5.23
C ASP A 47 -20.00 -3.59 5.39
N TYR A 48 -20.01 -2.68 4.40
CA TYR A 48 -19.32 -1.40 4.52
C TYR A 48 -20.00 -0.51 5.57
N LEU A 49 -21.34 -0.48 5.60
CA LEU A 49 -22.09 0.28 6.62
C LEU A 49 -21.77 -0.25 8.02
N SER A 50 -21.69 -1.57 8.16
CA SER A 50 -21.32 -2.22 9.43
C SER A 50 -19.87 -1.90 9.83
N TYR A 51 -18.92 -2.01 8.90
CA TYR A 51 -17.52 -1.66 9.12
C TYR A 51 -17.33 -0.19 9.49
N ASP A 52 -17.89 0.73 8.71
CA ASP A 52 -17.84 2.18 8.95
C ASP A 52 -18.44 2.53 10.32
N SER A 53 -19.58 1.92 10.67
CA SER A 53 -20.18 2.08 11.99
C SER A 53 -19.24 1.60 13.11
N ILE A 54 -18.67 0.39 13.01
CA ILE A 54 -17.75 -0.13 14.03
C ILE A 54 -16.51 0.77 14.16
N MET A 55 -15.94 1.21 13.04
CA MET A 55 -14.77 2.09 13.04
C MET A 55 -15.09 3.45 13.68
N LYS A 56 -16.24 4.05 13.37
CA LYS A 56 -16.70 5.31 14.00
C LYS A 56 -16.88 5.16 15.51
N HIS A 57 -17.52 4.08 15.97
CA HIS A 57 -17.71 3.83 17.40
C HIS A 57 -16.39 3.52 18.12
N THR A 58 -15.47 2.81 17.46
CA THR A 58 -14.12 2.55 17.96
C THR A 58 -13.35 3.84 18.17
N GLU A 59 -13.37 4.71 17.15
CA GLU A 59 -12.74 6.03 17.21
C GLU A 59 -13.28 6.86 18.39
N ASN A 60 -14.60 6.86 18.59
CA ASN A 60 -15.23 7.57 19.70
C ASN A 60 -14.83 7.01 21.07
N ILE A 61 -14.81 5.69 21.25
CA ILE A 61 -14.37 5.06 22.51
C ILE A 61 -12.92 5.45 22.84
N ILE A 62 -12.05 5.50 21.82
CA ILE A 62 -10.64 5.92 21.97
C ILE A 62 -10.55 7.41 22.33
N PHE A 63 -11.32 8.27 21.67
CA PHE A 63 -11.31 9.70 21.97
C PHE A 63 -11.90 10.05 23.33
N ASP A 64 -12.89 9.29 23.81
CA ASP A 64 -13.40 9.45 25.17
C ASP A 64 -12.39 8.99 26.23
N MET A 65 -11.56 7.99 25.91
CA MET A 65 -10.56 7.46 26.83
C MET A 65 -9.44 8.49 27.12
N ILE A 66 -8.97 9.25 26.13
CA ILE A 66 -7.81 10.15 26.28
C ILE A 66 -8.05 11.23 27.35
N PRO A 67 -9.15 12.02 27.32
CA PRO A 67 -9.44 13.02 28.36
C PRO A 67 -9.61 12.39 29.75
N ASN A 68 -10.19 11.19 29.84
CA ASN A 68 -10.33 10.48 31.11
C ASN A 68 -8.96 10.10 31.71
N ILE A 69 -8.01 9.66 30.87
CA ILE A 69 -6.62 9.43 31.28
C ILE A 69 -6.00 10.74 31.77
N CYS A 70 -6.15 11.83 31.02
CA CYS A 70 -5.61 13.14 31.41
C CYS A 70 -6.18 13.60 32.75
N ARG A 71 -7.49 13.41 32.99
CA ARG A 71 -8.16 13.70 34.26
C ARG A 71 -7.58 12.88 35.42
N SER A 72 -7.41 11.58 35.23
CA SER A 72 -6.81 10.70 36.25
C SER A 72 -5.35 11.07 36.54
N LEU A 73 -4.57 11.40 35.52
CA LEU A 73 -3.19 11.86 35.68
C LEU A 73 -3.14 13.19 36.43
N MET A 74 -3.98 14.17 36.07
CA MET A 74 -4.05 15.45 36.78
C MET A 74 -4.33 15.27 38.26
N ASN A 75 -5.26 14.38 38.63
CA ASN A 75 -5.53 14.06 40.03
C ASN A 75 -4.30 13.45 40.75
N GLU A 76 -3.60 12.51 40.11
CA GLU A 76 -2.38 11.87 40.65
C GLU A 76 -1.21 12.86 40.79
N TYR A 77 -1.15 13.85 39.91
CA TYR A 77 -0.17 14.93 39.95
C TYR A 77 -0.57 16.08 40.91
N GLY A 78 -1.78 16.02 41.50
CA GLY A 78 -2.29 17.04 42.42
C GLY A 78 -2.72 18.35 41.73
N ILE A 79 -3.02 18.29 40.43
CA ILE A 79 -3.44 19.44 39.62
C ILE A 79 -4.95 19.61 39.76
N HIS A 80 -5.38 20.73 40.33
CA HIS A 80 -6.79 21.05 40.50
C HIS A 80 -7.40 21.61 39.21
N THR A 81 -8.36 20.88 38.66
CA THR A 81 -9.03 21.22 37.38
C THR A 81 -10.54 21.06 37.46
N ASN A 82 -11.28 21.93 36.78
CA ASN A 82 -12.73 21.75 36.58
C ASN A 82 -12.98 21.18 35.18
N TRP A 83 -13.75 20.11 35.08
CA TRP A 83 -14.00 19.41 33.82
C TRP A 83 -15.40 19.66 33.29
N TYR A 84 -15.49 19.91 31.99
CA TYR A 84 -16.73 20.14 31.25
C TYR A 84 -16.87 19.06 30.18
N GLN A 85 -18.07 18.50 30.06
CA GLN A 85 -18.44 17.54 29.03
C GLN A 85 -19.67 18.08 28.30
N PHE A 86 -19.64 18.06 26.98
CA PHE A 86 -20.75 18.50 26.15
C PHE A 86 -20.88 17.62 24.92
N ARG A 87 -22.10 17.47 24.39
CA ARG A 87 -22.31 16.72 23.15
C ARG A 87 -21.96 17.60 21.96
N GLU A 88 -21.31 17.05 20.93
CA GLU A 88 -21.03 17.81 19.70
C GLU A 88 -22.30 18.36 19.05
N LYS A 89 -23.42 17.63 19.13
CA LYS A 89 -24.73 18.12 18.64
C LYS A 89 -25.22 19.34 19.43
N GLU A 90 -25.10 19.32 20.75
CA GLU A 90 -25.46 20.44 21.62
C GLU A 90 -24.57 21.65 21.33
N ALA A 91 -23.26 21.43 21.15
CA ALA A 91 -22.32 22.47 20.74
C ALA A 91 -22.74 23.15 19.42
N ARG A 92 -23.21 22.37 18.44
CA ARG A 92 -23.71 22.91 17.15
C ARG A 92 -25.02 23.68 17.27
N VAL A 93 -25.87 23.39 18.25
CA VAL A 93 -27.10 24.17 18.52
C VAL A 93 -26.75 25.61 18.95
N TYR A 94 -25.64 25.83 19.67
CA TYR A 94 -25.14 27.19 19.98
C TYR A 94 -24.71 27.98 18.73
N SER A 95 -24.60 27.37 17.54
CA SER A 95 -24.32 28.10 16.29
C SER A 95 -25.56 28.72 15.65
N ILE A 96 -26.77 28.33 16.08
CA ILE A 96 -28.04 28.63 15.39
C ILE A 96 -28.57 30.04 15.72
N ASP A 97 -27.96 30.77 16.66
CA ASP A 97 -28.30 32.19 16.92
C ASP A 97 -27.83 33.16 15.81
N GLU A 98 -27.20 32.66 14.74
CA GLU A 98 -26.91 33.42 13.51
C GLU A 98 -27.85 32.98 12.36
N VAL A 99 -29.05 33.58 12.33
CA VAL A 99 -29.93 33.88 11.17
C VAL A 99 -30.03 32.84 10.01
N ASN A 100 -31.17 32.14 9.96
CA ASN A 100 -31.93 31.62 8.79
C ASN A 100 -31.20 30.84 7.65
N ASN A 101 -31.28 29.49 7.67
CA ASN A 101 -31.99 28.62 6.70
C ASN A 101 -31.51 27.14 6.75
N TRP A 102 -32.49 26.22 6.74
CA TRP A 102 -32.39 24.75 6.86
C TRP A 102 -31.94 24.05 5.54
N PRO A 103 -31.46 22.78 5.56
CA PRO A 103 -32.32 21.60 5.72
C PRO A 103 -31.89 20.64 6.85
N GLU A 104 -32.92 20.06 7.46
CA GLU A 104 -32.97 18.73 8.07
C GLU A 104 -31.97 17.75 7.40
N TYR A 105 -30.85 17.51 8.05
CA TYR A 105 -30.15 16.24 7.94
C TYR A 105 -29.79 15.79 9.35
N VAL A 106 -30.82 15.27 10.03
CA VAL A 106 -30.61 14.53 11.26
C VAL A 106 -30.19 13.12 10.85
N GLU A 107 -28.89 12.92 10.64
CA GLU A 107 -28.33 11.60 10.88
C GLU A 107 -28.44 11.34 12.39
N HIS A 108 -29.56 10.70 12.74
CA HIS A 108 -29.72 9.98 13.99
C HIS A 108 -28.68 8.86 13.99
N ILE A 109 -27.58 9.01 14.74
CA ILE A 109 -26.88 7.97 15.53
C ILE A 109 -25.57 8.50 16.16
N ASN A 110 -24.90 9.55 15.66
CA ASN A 110 -23.64 10.03 16.27
C ASN A 110 -23.84 11.01 17.44
N CYS A 111 -23.69 10.52 18.68
CA CYS A 111 -23.56 11.35 19.89
C CYS A 111 -22.10 11.37 20.35
N ASN A 112 -21.25 12.14 19.66
CA ASN A 112 -19.87 12.35 20.11
C ASN A 112 -19.85 13.27 21.33
N TYR A 113 -19.07 12.92 22.34
CA TYR A 113 -18.77 13.81 23.47
C TYR A 113 -17.48 14.57 23.19
N SER A 114 -17.43 15.80 23.68
CA SER A 114 -16.24 16.63 23.69
C SER A 114 -15.95 17.04 25.12
N TYR A 115 -14.67 17.18 25.42
CA TYR A 115 -14.18 17.43 26.76
C TYR A 115 -13.35 18.70 26.78
N ALA A 116 -13.57 19.50 27.81
CA ALA A 116 -12.74 20.64 28.13
C ALA A 116 -12.46 20.65 29.63
N PHE A 117 -11.40 21.34 30.04
CA PHE A 117 -11.18 21.62 31.45
C PHE A 117 -10.58 23.00 31.65
N SER A 118 -10.85 23.61 32.79
CA SER A 118 -10.23 24.85 33.23
C SER A 118 -9.22 24.58 34.34
N TYR A 119 -8.13 25.34 34.32
CA TYR A 119 -7.02 25.24 35.25
C TYR A 119 -6.49 26.64 35.56
N LYS A 120 -6.26 26.93 36.84
CA LYS A 120 -5.58 28.15 37.26
C LYS A 120 -4.08 27.97 37.19
N ASN A 121 -3.43 28.70 36.30
CA ASN A 121 -1.97 28.65 36.15
C ASN A 121 -1.25 29.32 37.34
N PHE A 122 0.09 29.29 37.31
CA PHE A 122 0.93 29.90 38.35
C PHE A 122 0.74 31.41 38.49
N ASP A 123 0.29 32.07 37.41
CA ASP A 123 -0.04 33.50 37.39
C ASP A 123 -1.48 33.79 37.86
N ASN A 124 -2.19 32.76 38.35
CA ASN A 124 -3.59 32.80 38.80
C ASN A 124 -4.59 33.18 37.70
N GLU A 125 -4.19 33.02 36.42
CA GLU A 125 -5.08 33.11 35.27
C GLU A 125 -5.83 31.79 35.09
N ASN A 126 -7.14 31.87 34.84
CA ASN A 126 -7.99 30.73 34.56
C ASN A 126 -7.95 30.38 33.07
N VAL A 127 -7.32 29.26 32.74
CA VAL A 127 -7.07 28.85 31.35
C VAL A 127 -7.94 27.64 30.98
N LEU A 128 -8.68 27.76 29.88
CA LEU A 128 -9.51 26.70 29.32
C LEU A 128 -8.75 25.89 28.26
N TYR A 129 -8.73 24.57 28.40
CA TYR A 129 -8.18 23.64 27.42
C TYR A 129 -9.30 22.78 26.84
N ILE A 130 -9.37 22.72 25.51
CA ILE A 130 -10.46 22.04 24.79
C ILE A 130 -9.88 20.95 23.91
N PHE A 131 -10.26 19.70 24.16
CA PHE A 131 -9.83 18.57 23.35
C PHE A 131 -10.61 18.51 22.03
N LYS A 132 -9.92 18.29 20.92
CA LYS A 132 -10.52 18.18 19.58
C LYS A 132 -9.86 17.10 18.71
N LYS A 133 -10.65 16.55 17.77
CA LYS A 133 -10.15 15.70 16.67
C LYS A 133 -9.31 16.54 15.70
N PHE A 134 -8.35 15.91 15.02
CA PHE A 134 -7.52 16.57 13.99
C PHE A 134 -8.36 17.20 12.88
N GLY A 135 -8.00 18.39 12.41
CA GLY A 135 -8.51 18.99 11.19
C GLY A 135 -9.22 20.32 11.39
N LEU A 136 -9.27 21.11 10.32
CA LEU A 136 -9.84 22.46 10.30
C LEU A 136 -11.34 22.49 10.66
N ASN A 137 -12.09 21.46 10.28
CA ASN A 137 -13.54 21.37 10.48
C ASN A 137 -13.94 20.97 11.90
N ASN A 138 -13.00 20.51 12.72
CA ASN A 138 -13.25 20.03 14.08
C ASN A 138 -13.05 21.14 15.13
N ARG A 139 -13.47 22.36 14.81
CA ARG A 139 -13.48 23.50 15.75
C ARG A 139 -14.86 23.68 16.36
N PHE A 140 -14.88 24.10 17.62
CA PHE A 140 -16.13 24.43 18.29
C PHE A 140 -16.65 25.81 17.89
N PRO A 141 -17.98 26.02 17.91
CA PRO A 141 -18.57 27.32 17.61
C PRO A 141 -18.05 28.41 18.55
N LYS A 142 -17.76 29.59 17.99
CA LYS A 142 -17.24 30.74 18.76
C LYS A 142 -18.20 31.18 19.87
N SER A 143 -19.51 31.05 19.65
CA SER A 143 -20.56 31.34 20.62
C SER A 143 -20.45 30.47 21.87
N LEU A 144 -20.28 29.15 21.72
CA LEU A 144 -20.09 28.24 22.85
C LEU A 144 -18.86 28.62 23.68
N ILE A 145 -17.74 28.91 23.02
CA ILE A 145 -16.50 29.31 23.68
C ILE A 145 -16.70 30.62 24.44
N LYS A 146 -17.39 31.59 23.83
CA LYS A 146 -17.71 32.86 24.46
C LYS A 146 -18.56 32.66 25.73
N THR A 147 -19.60 31.83 25.68
CA THR A 147 -20.44 31.51 26.85
C THR A 147 -19.62 30.85 27.97
N MET A 148 -18.72 29.92 27.63
CA MET A 148 -17.83 29.31 28.63
C MET A 148 -16.88 30.33 29.24
N ILE A 149 -16.35 31.25 28.43
CA ILE A 149 -15.46 32.31 28.90
C ILE A 149 -16.19 33.24 29.90
N GLU A 150 -17.42 33.64 29.57
CA GLU A 150 -18.23 34.54 30.40
C GLU A 150 -18.68 33.89 31.71
N ASN A 151 -19.15 32.63 31.66
CA ASN A 151 -19.69 31.95 32.84
C ASN A 151 -18.62 31.52 33.85
N GLU A 152 -17.44 31.13 33.37
CA GLU A 152 -16.39 30.54 34.20
C GLU A 152 -15.24 31.51 34.49
N ALA A 153 -15.37 32.79 34.11
CA ALA A 153 -14.34 33.82 34.24
C ALA A 153 -12.98 33.32 33.71
N ILE A 154 -12.96 32.90 32.44
CA ILE A 154 -11.76 32.37 31.75
C ILE A 154 -10.96 33.52 31.15
N ASP A 155 -9.66 33.55 31.41
CA ASP A 155 -8.76 34.57 30.89
C ASP A 155 -8.22 34.20 29.50
N LYS A 156 -7.91 32.91 29.28
CA LYS A 156 -7.31 32.39 28.04
C LYS A 156 -7.89 31.03 27.68
N HIS A 157 -7.90 30.69 26.40
CA HIS A 157 -8.27 29.35 25.95
C HIS A 157 -7.31 28.80 24.90
N TYR A 158 -7.15 27.48 24.91
CA TYR A 158 -6.32 26.74 23.98
C TYR A 158 -7.03 25.46 23.53
N TYR A 159 -6.65 24.97 22.36
CA TYR A 159 -7.08 23.67 21.86
C TYR A 159 -5.98 22.63 22.06
N VAL A 160 -6.38 21.41 22.38
CA VAL A 160 -5.50 20.23 22.41
C VAL A 160 -5.97 19.29 21.31
N SER A 161 -5.17 19.16 20.27
CA SER A 161 -5.45 18.25 19.16
C SER A 161 -4.87 16.87 19.42
N PHE A 162 -5.62 15.82 19.06
CA PHE A 162 -5.19 14.42 19.14
C PHE A 162 -4.15 14.02 18.08
N VAL A 163 -3.22 14.92 17.75
CA VAL A 163 -2.02 14.62 16.97
C VAL A 163 -0.81 14.47 17.88
N GLU A 164 0.16 13.65 17.47
CA GLU A 164 1.39 13.43 18.23
C GLU A 164 2.26 14.69 18.28
N SER A 165 2.39 15.41 17.18
CA SER A 165 3.25 16.60 17.07
C SER A 165 2.70 17.61 16.07
N ASP A 166 3.28 18.81 16.08
CA ASP A 166 3.04 19.86 15.10
C ASP A 166 1.56 20.25 14.89
N ALA A 167 0.75 20.28 15.95
CA ALA A 167 -0.68 20.62 15.85
C ALA A 167 -0.95 21.98 15.20
N TYR A 168 0.01 22.91 15.24
CA TYR A 168 -0.05 24.19 14.53
C TYR A 168 -0.23 24.01 13.00
N SER A 169 0.25 22.90 12.42
CA SER A 169 0.17 22.64 10.98
C SER A 169 -1.26 22.34 10.49
N GLU A 170 -2.20 22.12 11.41
CA GLU A 170 -3.62 22.07 11.09
C GLU A 170 -4.14 23.40 10.56
N ILE A 171 -3.51 24.50 10.97
CA ILE A 171 -3.82 25.85 10.51
C ILE A 171 -2.88 26.16 9.36
N ILE A 172 -3.36 26.64 8.22
CA ILE A 172 -2.47 26.96 7.08
C ILE A 172 -1.62 28.21 7.38
N ASN A 173 -2.12 29.12 8.23
CA ASN A 173 -1.52 30.42 8.52
C ASN A 173 -0.83 30.57 9.89
N TYR A 174 -0.16 29.52 10.37
CA TYR A 174 0.66 29.61 11.59
C TYR A 174 1.90 30.52 11.39
N ASN A 175 2.34 31.19 12.44
CA ASN A 175 3.52 32.07 12.40
C ASN A 175 4.83 31.25 12.45
N GLN A 176 6.00 31.87 12.35
CA GLN A 176 7.30 31.19 12.47
C GLN A 176 8.02 31.55 13.78
N ASP A 177 7.28 32.00 14.79
CA ASP A 177 7.87 32.33 16.08
C ASP A 177 8.30 31.04 16.78
N SER A 178 9.61 30.86 16.93
CA SER A 178 10.19 29.70 17.63
C SER A 178 9.97 29.75 19.14
N ASN A 179 9.60 30.91 19.70
CA ASN A 179 9.34 31.09 21.12
C ASN A 179 7.89 30.73 21.49
N ASP A 180 6.97 30.74 20.52
CA ASP A 180 5.60 30.26 20.69
C ASP A 180 5.48 28.84 20.15
N ILE A 181 5.38 27.87 21.06
CA ILE A 181 5.27 26.45 20.72
C ILE A 181 3.99 26.12 19.92
N THR A 182 2.96 26.98 19.98
CA THR A 182 1.73 26.89 19.20
C THR A 182 1.80 27.68 17.89
N LYS A 183 2.87 28.43 17.64
CA LYS A 183 3.07 29.27 16.46
C LYS A 183 1.88 30.22 16.17
N GLY A 184 1.33 30.82 17.21
CA GLY A 184 0.22 31.78 17.15
C GLY A 184 -1.15 31.15 16.88
N THR A 185 -1.23 29.82 16.87
CA THR A 185 -2.48 29.10 16.57
C THR A 185 -3.33 28.82 17.79
N GLY A 186 -2.72 28.81 18.98
CA GLY A 186 -3.38 28.34 20.20
C GLY A 186 -3.68 26.84 20.19
N LEU A 187 -3.05 26.05 19.32
CA LEU A 187 -3.14 24.59 19.29
C LEU A 187 -1.91 23.93 19.88
N TYR A 188 -2.15 23.08 20.86
CA TYR A 188 -1.19 22.11 21.37
C TYR A 188 -1.44 20.74 20.77
N SER A 189 -0.37 20.04 20.39
CA SER A 189 -0.41 18.60 20.17
C SER A 189 -0.57 17.86 21.50
N LEU A 190 -0.99 16.60 21.43
CA LEU A 190 -1.14 15.79 22.63
C LEU A 190 0.18 15.64 23.39
N LYS A 191 1.32 15.49 22.68
CA LYS A 191 2.62 15.43 23.32
C LYS A 191 2.98 16.72 24.05
N GLN A 192 2.83 17.87 23.39
CA GLN A 192 3.11 19.17 24.00
C GLN A 192 2.24 19.38 25.25
N PHE A 193 0.96 18.99 25.19
CA PHE A 193 0.08 19.02 26.34
C PHE A 193 0.61 18.15 27.49
N PHE A 194 1.06 16.92 27.22
CA PHE A 194 1.66 16.06 28.26
C PHE A 194 2.91 16.68 28.86
N ASP A 195 3.80 17.22 28.02
CA ASP A 195 5.05 17.86 28.45
C ASP A 195 4.80 19.12 29.30
N MET A 196 3.63 19.77 29.17
CA MET A 196 3.23 20.94 29.98
C MET A 196 2.73 20.56 31.37
N PHE A 197 1.99 19.46 31.50
CA PHE A 197 1.28 19.10 32.74
C PHE A 197 1.93 17.97 33.52
N PHE A 198 2.77 17.15 32.89
CA PHE A 198 3.32 15.93 33.46
C PHE A 198 4.83 15.83 33.26
N ASP A 199 5.44 14.83 33.89
CA ASP A 199 6.87 14.59 33.76
C ASP A 199 7.22 14.16 32.32
N SER A 200 8.42 14.49 31.84
CA SER A 200 8.85 14.24 30.44
C SER A 200 8.82 12.77 30.00
N SER A 201 8.71 11.83 30.94
CA SER A 201 8.56 10.40 30.65
C SER A 201 7.11 9.95 30.44
N GLU A 202 6.12 10.74 30.88
CA GLU A 202 4.71 10.34 30.95
C GLU A 202 4.12 10.10 29.56
N TYR A 203 4.45 10.95 28.57
CA TYR A 203 4.01 10.75 27.18
C TYR A 203 4.54 9.45 26.57
N ASN A 204 5.79 9.09 26.86
CA ASN A 204 6.37 7.82 26.38
C ASN A 204 5.65 6.61 26.98
N LEU A 205 5.20 6.73 28.24
CA LEU A 205 4.41 5.71 28.90
C LEU A 205 3.03 5.59 28.27
N PHE A 206 2.33 6.72 28.04
CA PHE A 206 1.08 6.77 27.29
C PHE A 206 1.22 6.08 25.92
N LYS A 207 2.23 6.47 25.13
CA LYS A 207 2.51 5.90 23.80
C LYS A 207 2.74 4.39 23.83
N THR A 208 3.47 3.91 24.84
CA THR A 208 3.71 2.46 25.04
C THR A 208 2.41 1.70 25.24
N TYR A 209 1.50 2.21 26.08
CA TYR A 209 0.20 1.56 26.31
C TYR A 209 -0.76 1.74 25.14
N SER A 210 -0.73 2.87 24.42
CA SER A 210 -1.49 3.08 23.18
C SER A 210 -1.12 2.04 22.12
N ASN A 211 0.17 1.77 21.92
CA ASN A 211 0.62 0.74 20.99
C ASN A 211 0.11 -0.66 21.41
N LYS A 212 0.22 -1.01 22.69
CA LYS A 212 -0.33 -2.27 23.22
C LYS A 212 -1.84 -2.40 23.01
N LEU A 213 -2.58 -1.31 23.21
CA LEU A 213 -4.02 -1.29 22.95
C LEU A 213 -4.31 -1.49 21.46
N ALA A 214 -3.60 -0.77 20.58
CA ALA A 214 -3.75 -0.88 19.14
C ALA A 214 -3.50 -2.32 18.65
N ASP A 215 -2.43 -2.97 19.13
CA ASP A 215 -2.12 -4.36 18.79
C ASP A 215 -3.23 -5.31 19.24
N LYS A 216 -3.71 -5.18 20.49
CA LYS A 216 -4.83 -5.99 21.01
C LYS A 216 -6.13 -5.77 20.26
N VAL A 217 -6.44 -4.53 19.86
CA VAL A 217 -7.66 -4.21 19.11
C VAL A 217 -7.56 -4.77 17.70
N LYS A 218 -6.41 -4.62 17.03
CA LYS A 218 -6.16 -5.17 15.70
C LYS A 218 -6.33 -6.69 15.69
N ASP A 219 -5.70 -7.37 16.65
CA ASP A 219 -5.80 -8.81 16.87
C ASP A 219 -7.25 -9.26 17.11
N TYR A 220 -7.96 -8.58 18.02
CA TYR A 220 -9.33 -8.95 18.38
C TYR A 220 -10.36 -8.67 17.28
N TYR A 221 -10.20 -7.57 16.54
CA TYR A 221 -11.17 -7.17 15.51
C TYR A 221 -11.01 -8.01 14.25
N GLY A 222 -9.77 -8.34 13.89
CA GLY A 222 -9.47 -9.21 12.74
C GLY A 222 -9.91 -8.62 11.39
N PHE A 223 -10.13 -7.31 11.29
CA PHE A 223 -10.50 -6.66 10.02
C PHE A 223 -9.28 -6.37 9.17
N GLN A 224 -9.36 -6.72 7.88
CA GLN A 224 -8.38 -6.34 6.88
C GLN A 224 -9.09 -5.94 5.57
N ILE A 225 -8.63 -4.85 4.98
CA ILE A 225 -9.05 -4.38 3.67
C ILE A 225 -8.14 -5.05 2.64
N VAL A 226 -8.70 -5.97 1.86
CA VAL A 226 -8.01 -6.61 0.72
C VAL A 226 -8.49 -5.95 -0.56
N ARG A 227 -7.57 -5.54 -1.43
CA ARG A 227 -7.91 -4.96 -2.74
C ARG A 227 -8.11 -6.08 -3.76
N THR A 228 -9.26 -6.12 -4.42
CA THR A 228 -9.47 -7.00 -5.58
C THR A 228 -8.51 -6.63 -6.69
N LEU A 229 -8.09 -7.61 -7.49
CA LEU A 229 -7.43 -7.39 -8.77
C LEU A 229 -8.47 -7.26 -9.89
N THR A 230 -9.27 -6.20 -9.87
CA THR A 230 -9.99 -5.77 -11.07
C THR A 230 -8.96 -5.26 -12.10
N PRO A 231 -9.31 -5.16 -13.39
CA PRO A 231 -8.33 -4.74 -14.41
C PRO A 231 -7.55 -3.46 -14.04
N ASN A 232 -8.23 -2.44 -13.51
CA ASN A 232 -7.58 -1.20 -13.08
C ASN A 232 -6.59 -1.42 -11.93
N SER A 233 -6.96 -2.15 -10.88
CA SER A 233 -6.07 -2.40 -9.75
C SER A 233 -4.97 -3.41 -10.08
N PHE A 234 -5.21 -4.32 -11.02
CA PHE A 234 -4.23 -5.28 -11.51
C PHE A 234 -3.05 -4.60 -12.20
N HIS A 235 -3.31 -3.60 -13.06
CA HIS A 235 -2.24 -2.80 -13.67
C HIS A 235 -1.32 -2.14 -12.63
N TYR A 236 -1.90 -1.49 -11.62
CA TYR A 236 -1.10 -0.92 -10.52
C TYR A 236 -0.37 -1.98 -9.71
N TYR A 237 -1.02 -3.13 -9.51
CA TYR A 237 -0.42 -4.24 -8.77
C TYR A 237 0.78 -4.84 -9.51
N LYS A 238 0.76 -4.92 -10.85
CA LYS A 238 1.94 -5.30 -11.65
C LYS A 238 3.14 -4.39 -11.37
N LYS A 239 2.93 -3.08 -11.18
CA LYS A 239 4.00 -2.14 -10.83
C LYS A 239 4.59 -2.44 -9.45
N VAL A 240 3.74 -2.73 -8.46
CA VAL A 240 4.20 -3.14 -7.11
C VAL A 240 5.03 -4.41 -7.17
N VAL A 241 4.60 -5.42 -7.92
CA VAL A 241 5.35 -6.68 -8.09
C VAL A 241 6.64 -6.44 -8.87
N ARG A 242 6.61 -5.62 -9.93
CA ARG A 242 7.81 -5.19 -10.68
C ARG A 242 8.83 -4.55 -9.75
N ASP A 243 8.41 -3.60 -8.91
CA ASP A 243 9.30 -2.95 -7.94
C ASP A 243 9.86 -3.95 -6.93
N SER A 244 9.08 -4.94 -6.50
CA SER A 244 9.55 -6.05 -5.65
C SER A 244 10.63 -6.89 -6.36
N LEU A 245 10.43 -7.23 -7.64
CA LEU A 245 11.39 -7.99 -8.45
C LEU A 245 12.68 -7.21 -8.75
N LEU A 246 12.61 -5.89 -8.86
CA LEU A 246 13.78 -5.04 -9.08
C LEU A 246 14.63 -4.84 -7.82
N ASN A 247 13.98 -4.86 -6.65
CA ASN A 247 14.61 -4.49 -5.37
C ASN A 247 14.81 -5.65 -4.39
N PHE A 248 14.43 -6.89 -4.74
CA PHE A 248 14.64 -8.00 -3.81
C PHE A 248 16.12 -8.25 -3.54
N ASP A 249 16.45 -8.56 -2.29
CA ASP A 249 17.81 -8.86 -1.88
C ASP A 249 18.17 -10.30 -2.25
N ILE A 250 19.08 -10.45 -3.21
CA ILE A 250 19.59 -11.77 -3.62
C ILE A 250 20.24 -12.52 -2.45
N GLY A 251 20.85 -11.82 -1.49
CA GLY A 251 21.46 -12.43 -0.31
C GLY A 251 20.43 -13.11 0.60
N ASN A 252 19.20 -12.60 0.63
CA ASN A 252 18.11 -13.18 1.43
C ASN A 252 17.45 -14.39 0.75
N VAL A 253 17.69 -14.62 -0.54
CA VAL A 253 17.15 -15.78 -1.26
C VAL A 253 18.24 -16.83 -1.62
N ASP A 254 19.48 -16.43 -1.92
CA ASP A 254 20.66 -17.30 -2.03
C ASP A 254 21.27 -17.52 -0.63
N LEU A 255 20.53 -18.18 0.25
CA LEU A 255 20.98 -18.47 1.63
C LEU A 255 22.26 -19.33 1.69
N LYS A 256 22.54 -20.09 0.62
CA LYS A 256 23.75 -20.91 0.52
C LYS A 256 24.97 -20.09 0.07
N ASN A 257 24.77 -18.84 -0.35
CA ASN A 257 25.79 -17.92 -0.83
C ASN A 257 26.71 -18.56 -1.89
N ARG A 258 26.15 -19.33 -2.82
CA ARG A 258 26.92 -20.13 -3.80
C ARG A 258 27.25 -19.38 -5.08
N LEU A 259 26.59 -18.24 -5.33
CA LEU A 259 26.92 -17.40 -6.46
C LEU A 259 28.11 -16.51 -6.12
N SER A 260 29.22 -16.66 -6.85
CA SER A 260 30.33 -15.71 -6.81
C SER A 260 29.87 -14.31 -7.26
N LYS A 261 30.61 -13.26 -6.88
CA LYS A 261 30.25 -11.88 -7.24
C LYS A 261 30.10 -11.71 -8.76
N SER A 262 31.02 -12.26 -9.55
CA SER A 262 30.96 -12.19 -11.01
C SER A 262 29.74 -12.90 -11.58
N GLN A 263 29.38 -14.08 -11.04
CA GLN A 263 28.19 -14.82 -11.47
C GLN A 263 26.90 -14.10 -11.09
N ARG A 264 26.86 -13.46 -9.91
CA ARG A 264 25.74 -12.59 -9.52
C ARG A 264 25.56 -11.45 -10.50
N ASP A 265 26.65 -10.79 -10.91
CA ASP A 265 26.58 -9.66 -11.83
C ASP A 265 26.08 -10.10 -13.22
N ILE A 266 26.51 -11.26 -13.73
CA ILE A 266 26.03 -11.84 -15.00
C ILE A 266 24.53 -12.14 -14.94
N ILE A 267 24.10 -12.90 -13.93
CA ILE A 267 22.69 -13.28 -13.76
C ILE A 267 21.83 -12.05 -13.55
N LYS A 268 22.28 -11.09 -12.74
CA LYS A 268 21.58 -9.82 -12.50
C LYS A 268 21.45 -9.00 -13.78
N SER A 269 22.50 -8.92 -14.59
CA SER A 269 22.45 -8.21 -15.88
C SER A 269 21.41 -8.83 -16.82
N ASN A 270 21.36 -10.16 -16.91
CA ASN A 270 20.36 -10.84 -17.75
C ASN A 270 18.95 -10.71 -17.17
N PHE A 271 18.80 -10.85 -15.86
CA PHE A 271 17.50 -10.76 -15.19
C PHE A 271 16.93 -9.33 -15.27
N ILE A 272 17.69 -8.33 -14.79
CA ILE A 272 17.27 -6.93 -14.64
C ILE A 272 17.54 -6.12 -15.90
N THR A 273 18.80 -6.01 -16.35
CA THR A 273 19.20 -5.08 -17.42
C THR A 273 18.62 -5.49 -18.77
N ARG A 274 18.53 -6.80 -19.05
CA ARG A 274 17.81 -7.33 -20.23
C ARG A 274 16.32 -7.56 -19.96
N THR A 275 15.80 -7.13 -18.81
CA THR A 275 14.37 -7.19 -18.46
C THR A 275 13.73 -8.58 -18.61
N ASN A 276 14.50 -9.66 -18.45
CA ASN A 276 13.97 -11.03 -18.55
C ASN A 276 12.89 -11.29 -17.49
N TYR A 277 12.93 -10.60 -16.34
CA TYR A 277 11.92 -10.71 -15.28
C TYR A 277 10.52 -10.26 -15.73
N GLU A 278 10.39 -9.40 -16.75
CA GLU A 278 9.10 -8.85 -17.19
C GLU A 278 8.14 -9.94 -17.68
N VAL A 279 8.64 -11.11 -18.09
CA VAL A 279 7.78 -12.26 -18.45
C VAL A 279 6.94 -12.76 -17.28
N LEU A 280 7.37 -12.54 -16.02
CA LEU A 280 6.62 -12.93 -14.81
C LEU A 280 5.38 -12.06 -14.57
N ILE A 281 5.34 -10.87 -15.15
CA ILE A 281 4.24 -9.91 -15.07
C ILE A 281 3.55 -9.71 -16.44
N GLY A 282 3.84 -10.61 -17.38
CA GLY A 282 3.23 -10.68 -18.70
C GLY A 282 1.87 -11.38 -18.73
N ASN A 283 1.50 -11.88 -19.91
CA ASN A 283 0.17 -12.47 -20.18
C ASN A 283 0.16 -14.00 -20.23
N SER A 284 1.26 -14.64 -19.84
CA SER A 284 1.34 -16.10 -19.84
C SER A 284 0.56 -16.72 -18.67
N VAL A 285 0.22 -18.01 -18.80
CA VAL A 285 -0.44 -18.76 -17.72
C VAL A 285 0.43 -18.88 -16.46
N PHE A 286 1.76 -18.91 -16.62
CA PHE A 286 2.68 -18.93 -15.49
C PHE A 286 2.76 -17.56 -14.80
N ALA A 287 2.72 -16.46 -15.55
CA ALA A 287 2.66 -15.10 -15.01
C ALA A 287 1.37 -14.90 -14.22
N GLN A 288 0.23 -15.37 -14.73
CA GLN A 288 -1.03 -15.33 -13.99
C GLN A 288 -0.94 -16.10 -12.65
N SER A 289 -0.34 -17.29 -12.66
CA SER A 289 -0.12 -18.07 -11.42
C SER A 289 0.81 -17.35 -10.45
N PHE A 290 1.88 -16.72 -10.94
CA PHE A 290 2.82 -15.93 -10.14
C PHE A 290 2.12 -14.72 -9.50
N MET A 291 1.44 -13.91 -10.30
CA MET A 291 0.72 -12.72 -9.85
C MET A 291 -0.37 -13.06 -8.83
N THR A 292 -1.05 -14.20 -9.00
CA THR A 292 -2.03 -14.70 -8.03
C THR A 292 -1.36 -15.06 -6.71
N ALA A 293 -0.22 -15.77 -6.76
CA ALA A 293 0.55 -16.15 -5.57
C ALA A 293 1.06 -14.92 -4.82
N GLU A 294 1.66 -13.96 -5.52
CA GLU A 294 2.09 -12.68 -4.93
C GLU A 294 0.90 -11.95 -4.29
N TRP A 295 -0.26 -11.91 -4.96
CA TRP A 295 -1.42 -11.20 -4.42
C TRP A 295 -1.95 -11.85 -3.15
N LEU A 296 -2.06 -13.18 -3.13
CA LEU A 296 -2.46 -13.91 -1.93
C LEU A 296 -1.42 -13.75 -0.80
N PHE A 297 -0.12 -13.75 -1.14
CA PHE A 297 0.97 -13.53 -0.20
C PHE A 297 0.82 -12.18 0.53
N TYR A 298 0.61 -11.08 -0.19
CA TYR A 298 0.42 -9.78 0.47
C TYR A 298 -0.97 -9.63 1.12
N SER A 299 -1.98 -10.34 0.62
CA SER A 299 -3.35 -10.22 1.12
C SER A 299 -3.60 -11.01 2.40
N LEU A 300 -2.92 -12.14 2.61
CA LEU A 300 -3.22 -13.10 3.67
C LEU A 300 -2.14 -13.15 4.78
N GLN A 301 -1.20 -12.21 4.81
CA GLN A 301 -0.08 -12.19 5.77
C GLN A 301 -0.50 -12.24 7.25
N ASN A 302 -1.69 -11.75 7.59
CA ASN A 302 -2.20 -11.75 8.98
C ASN A 302 -3.24 -12.85 9.23
N ALA A 303 -3.41 -13.81 8.33
CA ALA A 303 -4.42 -14.85 8.48
C ALA A 303 -3.86 -16.04 9.27
N GLU A 304 -4.39 -16.30 10.47
CA GLU A 304 -3.83 -17.32 11.38
C GLU A 304 -4.52 -18.68 11.31
N ASN A 305 -5.83 -18.70 10.98
CA ASN A 305 -6.68 -19.89 11.11
C ASN A 305 -7.09 -20.50 9.76
N ILE A 306 -6.28 -20.30 8.72
CA ILE A 306 -6.54 -20.82 7.36
C ILE A 306 -5.34 -21.61 6.85
N ASP A 307 -5.61 -22.52 5.91
CA ASP A 307 -4.57 -23.24 5.18
C ASP A 307 -4.01 -22.36 4.04
N LEU A 308 -2.73 -22.01 4.14
CA LEU A 308 -2.00 -21.17 3.19
C LEU A 308 -1.39 -21.97 2.02
N THR A 309 -1.69 -23.28 1.93
CA THR A 309 -1.21 -24.15 0.84
C THR A 309 -1.49 -23.58 -0.55
N SER A 310 -2.62 -22.87 -0.73
CA SER A 310 -2.97 -22.21 -1.99
C SER A 310 -1.91 -21.22 -2.49
N ILE A 311 -1.23 -20.51 -1.59
CA ILE A 311 -0.17 -19.54 -1.92
C ILE A 311 1.06 -20.30 -2.44
N ALA A 312 1.54 -21.27 -1.65
CA ALA A 312 2.68 -22.11 -2.02
C ALA A 312 2.43 -22.83 -3.37
N MET A 313 1.23 -23.38 -3.57
CA MET A 313 0.82 -24.02 -4.82
C MET A 313 0.89 -23.07 -6.02
N GLY A 314 0.54 -21.80 -5.83
CA GLY A 314 0.65 -20.78 -6.88
C GLY A 314 2.08 -20.63 -7.41
N TYR A 315 3.06 -20.57 -6.51
CA TYR A 315 4.49 -20.52 -6.88
C TYR A 315 4.97 -21.80 -7.56
N PHE A 316 4.61 -22.98 -7.03
CA PHE A 316 4.95 -24.27 -7.65
C PHE A 316 4.41 -24.39 -9.06
N LYS A 317 3.14 -24.03 -9.25
CA LYS A 317 2.47 -24.06 -10.53
C LYS A 317 3.10 -23.07 -11.51
N SER A 318 3.43 -21.86 -11.06
CA SER A 318 4.07 -20.85 -11.89
C SER A 318 5.43 -21.34 -12.42
N ILE A 319 6.29 -21.90 -11.56
CA ILE A 319 7.59 -22.43 -11.99
C ILE A 319 7.42 -23.61 -12.94
N GLU A 320 6.54 -24.57 -12.64
CA GLU A 320 6.30 -25.71 -13.51
C GLU A 320 5.86 -25.27 -14.91
N GLN A 321 4.91 -24.33 -14.99
CA GLN A 321 4.41 -23.79 -16.24
C GLN A 321 5.47 -22.96 -16.99
N PHE A 322 6.24 -22.13 -16.28
CA PHE A 322 7.32 -21.35 -16.88
C PHE A 322 8.40 -22.25 -17.49
N LEU A 323 8.90 -23.22 -16.73
CA LEU A 323 9.93 -24.14 -17.22
C LEU A 323 9.42 -24.96 -18.41
N PHE A 324 8.16 -25.40 -18.39
CA PHE A 324 7.54 -26.07 -19.53
C PHE A 324 7.49 -25.16 -20.77
N SER A 325 7.05 -23.91 -20.60
CA SER A 325 7.01 -22.92 -21.69
C SER A 325 8.41 -22.65 -22.25
N TYR A 326 9.42 -22.49 -21.40
CA TYR A 326 10.82 -22.30 -21.81
C TYR A 326 11.35 -23.50 -22.62
N ILE A 327 11.17 -24.73 -22.12
CA ILE A 327 11.58 -25.95 -22.83
C ILE A 327 10.89 -26.05 -24.20
N SER A 328 9.64 -25.60 -24.30
CA SER A 328 8.86 -25.62 -25.55
C SER A 328 9.40 -24.68 -26.63
N LEU A 329 10.34 -23.78 -26.30
CA LEU A 329 11.07 -22.95 -27.27
C LEU A 329 12.20 -23.71 -27.97
N HIS A 330 12.61 -24.86 -27.42
CA HIS A 330 13.79 -25.62 -27.82
C HIS A 330 13.45 -27.00 -28.38
N THR A 331 12.35 -27.09 -29.13
CA THR A 331 12.03 -28.28 -29.90
C THR A 331 13.01 -28.45 -31.06
N ILE A 332 13.19 -29.69 -31.52
CA ILE A 332 14.07 -29.98 -32.66
C ILE A 332 13.67 -29.17 -33.91
N GLU A 333 12.39 -28.85 -34.07
CA GLU A 333 11.90 -28.00 -35.17
C GLU A 333 12.31 -26.52 -35.03
N LYS A 334 12.57 -26.04 -33.81
CA LYS A 334 12.88 -24.63 -33.51
C LYS A 334 14.38 -24.33 -33.47
N ASP A 335 15.18 -25.20 -32.85
CA ASP A 335 16.62 -24.96 -32.66
C ASP A 335 17.51 -25.99 -33.37
N SER A 336 16.93 -26.99 -34.05
CA SER A 336 17.66 -28.08 -34.73
C SER A 336 18.53 -28.97 -33.82
N VAL A 337 18.37 -28.88 -32.49
CA VAL A 337 19.10 -29.71 -31.53
C VAL A 337 18.21 -30.88 -31.08
N ASN A 338 18.73 -32.11 -31.16
CA ASN A 338 18.00 -33.29 -30.70
C ASN A 338 18.01 -33.41 -29.17
N ARG A 339 17.15 -32.64 -28.51
CA ARG A 339 16.95 -32.68 -27.06
C ARG A 339 16.00 -33.79 -26.68
N LYS A 340 16.14 -34.31 -25.46
CA LYS A 340 15.31 -35.41 -24.94
C LYS A 340 14.63 -35.05 -23.62
N ILE A 341 13.41 -35.53 -23.44
CA ILE A 341 12.60 -35.31 -22.24
C ILE A 341 11.88 -36.60 -21.81
N PHE A 342 11.55 -36.70 -20.52
CA PHE A 342 10.77 -37.82 -20.01
C PHE A 342 9.26 -37.52 -20.13
N ALA A 343 8.56 -38.27 -20.98
CA ALA A 343 7.11 -38.16 -21.20
C ALA A 343 6.36 -39.45 -20.84
N GLY A 344 6.76 -40.09 -19.73
CA GLY A 344 6.05 -41.24 -19.13
C GLY A 344 6.55 -42.63 -19.54
N ALA A 345 7.54 -42.74 -20.43
CA ALA A 345 8.17 -44.01 -20.80
C ALA A 345 9.69 -43.87 -20.86
N LYS A 346 10.41 -45.00 -20.68
CA LYS A 346 11.83 -45.13 -21.02
C LYS A 346 11.97 -45.86 -22.36
N PRO A 347 12.93 -45.49 -23.24
CA PRO A 347 13.90 -44.40 -23.10
C PRO A 347 13.26 -43.00 -23.21
N LEU A 348 14.03 -41.94 -22.93
CA LEU A 348 13.57 -40.55 -23.09
C LEU A 348 13.10 -40.29 -24.53
N ASP A 349 11.99 -39.58 -24.68
CA ASP A 349 11.43 -39.18 -25.97
C ASP A 349 12.18 -37.95 -26.51
N THR A 350 12.27 -37.78 -27.83
CA THR A 350 12.78 -36.54 -28.45
C THR A 350 11.80 -35.40 -28.22
N LEU A 351 12.32 -34.25 -27.82
CA LEU A 351 11.55 -33.02 -27.65
C LEU A 351 11.24 -32.43 -29.03
N SER A 352 9.97 -32.52 -29.43
CA SER A 352 9.50 -32.05 -30.73
C SER A 352 8.11 -31.42 -30.63
N ASP A 353 7.73 -30.59 -31.60
CA ASP A 353 6.39 -29.98 -31.66
C ASP A 353 5.30 -31.06 -31.68
N LYS A 354 5.55 -32.18 -32.36
CA LYS A 354 4.65 -33.35 -32.35
C LYS A 354 4.44 -33.92 -30.93
N LEU A 355 5.51 -34.02 -30.13
CA LEU A 355 5.41 -34.49 -28.74
C LEU A 355 4.58 -33.51 -27.90
N LEU A 356 4.82 -32.20 -28.05
CA LEU A 356 4.13 -31.16 -27.28
C LEU A 356 2.66 -30.98 -27.68
N ASN A 357 2.27 -31.42 -28.89
CA ASN A 357 0.88 -31.46 -29.33
C ASN A 357 0.14 -32.76 -28.95
N ASP A 358 0.84 -33.77 -28.43
CA ASP A 358 0.23 -35.02 -27.97
C ASP A 358 -0.18 -34.94 -26.50
N SER A 359 -1.46 -34.63 -26.24
CA SER A 359 -2.01 -34.51 -24.89
C SER A 359 -1.83 -35.76 -24.02
N SER A 360 -1.71 -36.95 -24.62
CA SER A 360 -1.49 -38.20 -23.91
C SER A 360 -0.06 -38.34 -23.37
N LYS A 361 0.90 -37.67 -24.02
CA LYS A 361 2.31 -37.61 -23.63
C LYS A 361 2.58 -36.43 -22.71
N VAL A 362 2.08 -35.25 -23.07
CA VAL A 362 2.27 -34.00 -22.31
C VAL A 362 1.81 -34.13 -20.86
N LYS A 363 0.69 -34.81 -20.60
CA LYS A 363 0.19 -35.05 -19.22
C LYS A 363 1.17 -35.81 -18.31
N ASN A 364 2.14 -36.52 -18.89
CA ASN A 364 3.17 -37.27 -18.16
C ASN A 364 4.47 -36.48 -17.98
N ILE A 365 4.58 -35.29 -18.57
CA ILE A 365 5.70 -34.36 -18.38
C ILE A 365 5.43 -33.59 -17.08
N ASN A 366 5.85 -34.17 -15.96
CA ASN A 366 5.71 -33.55 -14.65
C ASN A 366 6.93 -32.67 -14.30
N LEU A 367 6.86 -31.94 -13.19
CA LEU A 367 7.95 -31.10 -12.71
C LEU A 367 9.32 -31.82 -12.60
N LYS A 368 9.35 -33.11 -12.24
CA LYS A 368 10.62 -33.87 -12.22
C LYS A 368 11.17 -34.07 -13.64
N SER A 369 10.30 -34.40 -14.60
CA SER A 369 10.69 -34.48 -16.03
C SER A 369 11.25 -33.15 -16.53
N ILE A 370 10.55 -32.06 -16.22
CA ILE A 370 10.89 -30.69 -16.63
C ILE A 370 12.23 -30.26 -16.04
N THR A 371 12.45 -30.44 -14.74
CA THR A 371 13.73 -30.10 -14.09
C THR A 371 14.88 -30.97 -14.61
N SER A 372 14.63 -32.26 -14.89
CA SER A 372 15.63 -33.17 -15.47
C SER A 372 16.06 -32.83 -16.91
N PHE A 373 15.36 -31.92 -17.59
CA PHE A 373 15.80 -31.37 -18.87
C PHE A 373 17.08 -30.54 -18.69
N PHE A 374 17.18 -29.80 -17.59
CA PHE A 374 18.34 -28.94 -17.31
C PHE A 374 19.53 -29.71 -16.74
N GLY A 375 19.28 -30.86 -16.10
CA GLY A 375 20.28 -31.75 -15.52
C GLY A 375 19.64 -32.64 -14.46
N ASP A 376 20.28 -33.74 -14.07
CA ASP A 376 19.67 -34.71 -13.14
C ASP A 376 20.66 -35.21 -12.08
N PHE A 377 20.13 -35.60 -10.92
CA PHE A 377 20.87 -36.25 -9.84
C PHE A 377 20.35 -37.68 -9.68
N ASN A 378 21.19 -38.67 -9.97
CA ASN A 378 20.87 -40.06 -9.73
C ASN A 378 21.93 -40.69 -8.81
N SER A 379 21.49 -41.22 -7.67
CA SER A 379 22.37 -41.80 -6.64
C SER A 379 23.56 -40.90 -6.29
N GLN A 380 23.31 -39.60 -6.08
CA GLN A 380 24.31 -38.55 -5.78
C GLN A 380 25.28 -38.21 -6.92
N LYS A 381 25.17 -38.86 -8.09
CA LYS A 381 25.92 -38.49 -9.29
C LYS A 381 25.17 -37.45 -10.11
N PHE A 382 25.85 -36.38 -10.48
CA PHE A 382 25.34 -35.31 -11.33
C PHE A 382 25.47 -35.67 -12.82
N TYR A 383 24.41 -35.43 -13.58
CA TYR A 383 24.34 -35.67 -15.02
C TYR A 383 23.99 -34.34 -15.73
N PRO A 384 24.97 -33.66 -16.33
CA PRO A 384 24.73 -32.40 -17.04
C PRO A 384 23.95 -32.63 -18.33
N ARG A 385 23.11 -31.66 -18.71
CA ARG A 385 22.28 -31.67 -19.92
C ARG A 385 22.05 -30.25 -20.43
N ASN A 386 21.95 -30.10 -21.76
CA ASN A 386 21.54 -28.86 -22.42
C ASN A 386 22.30 -27.59 -21.97
N MET A 387 23.58 -27.73 -21.65
CA MET A 387 24.43 -26.61 -21.20
C MET A 387 24.64 -25.55 -22.30
N ASP A 388 24.38 -25.90 -23.55
CA ASP A 388 24.41 -24.99 -24.69
C ASP A 388 23.35 -23.87 -24.63
N LEU A 389 22.32 -24.05 -23.80
CA LEU A 389 21.29 -23.05 -23.53
C LEU A 389 21.71 -22.01 -22.48
N LEU A 390 22.83 -22.20 -21.78
CA LEU A 390 23.29 -21.28 -20.76
C LEU A 390 23.69 -19.93 -21.35
N ALA A 391 23.42 -18.87 -20.60
CA ALA A 391 23.89 -17.54 -20.94
C ALA A 391 25.42 -17.49 -20.93
N ASP A 392 25.98 -16.58 -21.73
CA ASP A 392 27.43 -16.42 -21.83
C ASP A 392 28.04 -16.05 -20.48
N GLY A 393 29.11 -16.75 -20.09
CA GLY A 393 29.84 -16.51 -18.86
C GLY A 393 29.34 -17.28 -17.63
N ILE A 394 28.26 -18.05 -17.73
CA ILE A 394 27.83 -18.96 -16.66
C ILE A 394 28.82 -20.12 -16.53
N ASP A 395 29.36 -20.31 -15.33
CA ASP A 395 30.32 -21.38 -15.02
C ASP A 395 29.65 -22.68 -14.54
N ASP A 396 30.44 -23.75 -14.48
CA ASP A 396 29.98 -25.09 -14.09
C ASP A 396 29.43 -25.15 -12.66
N GLU A 397 30.00 -24.37 -11.73
CA GLU A 397 29.53 -24.30 -10.34
C GLU A 397 28.14 -23.65 -10.25
N THR A 398 27.95 -22.56 -10.99
CA THR A 398 26.67 -21.85 -11.09
C THR A 398 25.63 -22.74 -11.78
N TYR A 399 26.00 -23.39 -12.88
CA TYR A 399 25.14 -24.34 -13.56
C TYR A 399 24.71 -25.49 -12.62
N TYR A 400 25.66 -26.09 -11.90
CA TYR A 400 25.38 -27.11 -10.89
C TYR A 400 24.38 -26.58 -9.85
N TYR A 401 24.57 -25.35 -9.36
CA TYR A 401 23.69 -24.73 -8.39
C TYR A 401 22.27 -24.48 -8.93
N ILE A 402 22.13 -24.11 -10.21
CA ILE A 402 20.81 -23.99 -10.85
C ILE A 402 20.09 -25.35 -10.84
N VAL A 403 20.76 -26.42 -11.26
CA VAL A 403 20.16 -27.77 -11.29
C VAL A 403 19.86 -28.30 -9.87
N GLU A 404 20.73 -28.02 -8.90
CA GLU A 404 20.50 -28.37 -7.49
C GLU A 404 19.27 -27.64 -6.92
N SER A 405 19.11 -26.35 -7.24
CA SER A 405 17.97 -25.54 -6.79
C SER A 405 16.66 -26.06 -7.37
N LEU A 406 16.63 -26.39 -8.68
CA LEU A 406 15.50 -27.02 -9.34
C LEU A 406 15.15 -28.40 -8.73
N SER A 407 16.15 -29.21 -8.40
CA SER A 407 15.96 -30.53 -7.79
C SER A 407 15.41 -30.43 -6.37
N THR A 408 15.90 -29.46 -5.58
CA THR A 408 15.41 -29.17 -4.23
C THR A 408 13.95 -28.76 -4.27
N PHE A 409 13.56 -27.94 -5.24
CA PHE A 409 12.18 -27.48 -5.44
C PHE A 409 11.18 -28.62 -5.67
N VAL A 410 11.57 -29.64 -6.43
CA VAL A 410 10.77 -30.88 -6.60
C VAL A 410 10.55 -31.57 -5.26
N GLY A 411 11.59 -31.63 -4.42
CA GLY A 411 11.52 -32.20 -3.07
C GLY A 411 10.58 -31.42 -2.16
N LEU A 412 10.70 -30.09 -2.11
CA LEU A 412 9.84 -29.20 -1.33
C LEU A 412 8.37 -29.34 -1.72
N ARG A 413 8.09 -29.30 -3.03
CA ARG A 413 6.74 -29.52 -3.57
C ARG A 413 6.15 -30.80 -3.00
N ASN A 414 6.83 -31.94 -3.20
CA ASN A 414 6.33 -33.23 -2.74
C ASN A 414 6.16 -33.28 -1.22
N GLY A 415 7.09 -32.68 -0.46
CA GLY A 415 7.02 -32.61 0.99
C GLY A 415 5.75 -31.90 1.49
N TYR A 416 5.45 -30.72 0.96
CA TYR A 416 4.29 -29.93 1.36
C TYR A 416 2.95 -30.61 1.06
N PHE A 417 2.87 -31.44 0.01
CA PHE A 417 1.64 -32.14 -0.36
C PHE A 417 1.31 -33.36 0.50
N HIS A 418 2.23 -33.85 1.36
CA HIS A 418 2.06 -35.19 1.91
C HIS A 418 1.40 -35.31 3.27
N LYS A 419 1.40 -34.33 4.20
CA LYS A 419 0.86 -34.61 5.55
C LYS A 419 0.16 -33.51 6.37
N HIS A 420 0.30 -32.20 6.11
CA HIS A 420 -0.25 -31.16 7.01
C HIS A 420 -0.68 -29.87 6.28
N ASN A 421 -1.71 -29.18 6.79
CA ASN A 421 -2.05 -27.81 6.36
C ASN A 421 -0.88 -26.87 6.64
N LEU A 422 -0.64 -25.92 5.75
CA LEU A 422 0.40 -24.90 5.91
C LEU A 422 -0.20 -23.68 6.62
N ASN A 423 -0.06 -23.63 7.95
CA ASN A 423 -0.55 -22.51 8.75
C ASN A 423 0.59 -21.56 9.18
N ASP A 424 1.85 -21.94 8.98
CA ASP A 424 3.02 -21.13 9.34
C ASP A 424 3.42 -20.21 8.18
N TRP A 425 3.44 -18.90 8.46
CA TRP A 425 3.83 -17.88 7.48
C TRP A 425 5.29 -18.02 7.05
N THR A 426 6.18 -18.45 7.95
CA THR A 426 7.61 -18.61 7.67
C THR A 426 7.84 -19.59 6.52
N THR A 427 7.12 -20.71 6.54
CA THR A 427 7.14 -21.71 5.46
C THR A 427 6.68 -21.13 4.11
N ILE A 428 5.70 -20.23 4.11
CA ILE A 428 5.22 -19.56 2.90
C ILE A 428 6.25 -18.56 2.37
N GLU A 429 6.89 -17.80 3.26
CA GLU A 429 7.99 -16.88 2.93
C GLU A 429 9.20 -17.63 2.34
N GLU A 430 9.59 -18.75 2.94
CA GLU A 430 10.65 -19.62 2.40
C GLU A 430 10.28 -20.17 1.02
N THR A 431 9.01 -20.53 0.81
CA THR A 431 8.54 -21.01 -0.50
C THR A 431 8.60 -19.91 -1.56
N ARG A 432 8.17 -18.69 -1.21
CA ARG A 432 8.27 -17.52 -2.08
C ARG A 432 9.73 -17.21 -2.42
N ASN A 433 10.62 -17.21 -1.42
CA ASN A 433 12.04 -16.92 -1.62
C ASN A 433 12.72 -17.95 -2.51
N HIS A 434 12.44 -19.24 -2.33
CA HIS A 434 12.91 -20.28 -3.25
C HIS A 434 12.37 -20.10 -4.67
N ALA A 435 11.10 -19.69 -4.82
CA ALA A 435 10.53 -19.45 -6.14
C ALA A 435 11.21 -18.27 -6.85
N LEU A 436 11.42 -17.16 -6.15
CA LEU A 436 12.14 -16.00 -6.65
C LEU A 436 13.59 -16.36 -7.03
N LEU A 437 14.27 -17.14 -6.20
CA LEU A 437 15.61 -17.64 -6.51
C LEU A 437 15.62 -18.46 -7.81
N ILE A 438 14.67 -19.37 -8.01
CA ILE A 438 14.59 -20.17 -9.24
C ILE A 438 14.34 -19.29 -10.45
N PHE A 439 13.40 -18.35 -10.38
CA PHE A 439 13.18 -17.42 -11.48
C PHE A 439 14.42 -16.59 -11.78
N TYR A 440 15.09 -16.05 -10.75
CA TYR A 440 16.32 -15.30 -10.91
C TYR A 440 17.42 -16.12 -11.60
N LEU A 441 17.66 -17.34 -11.11
CA LEU A 441 18.66 -18.28 -11.61
C LEU A 441 18.37 -18.71 -13.06
N VAL A 442 17.13 -19.04 -13.39
CA VAL A 442 16.78 -19.55 -14.73
C VAL A 442 16.66 -18.41 -15.75
N LEU A 443 15.92 -17.34 -15.42
CA LEU A 443 15.78 -16.19 -16.33
C LEU A 443 17.07 -15.41 -16.51
N GLY A 444 18.00 -15.45 -15.54
CA GLY A 444 19.31 -14.82 -15.67
C GLY A 444 20.45 -15.75 -16.14
N GLY A 445 20.32 -17.07 -15.91
CA GLY A 445 21.35 -18.07 -16.23
C GLY A 445 21.19 -18.74 -17.59
N TYR A 446 20.04 -18.62 -18.24
CA TYR A 446 19.78 -19.20 -19.56
C TYR A 446 19.58 -18.10 -20.63
N ARG A 447 19.87 -18.45 -21.88
CA ARG A 447 19.67 -17.55 -23.03
C ARG A 447 18.17 -17.41 -23.31
N ILE A 448 17.75 -16.16 -23.43
CA ILE A 448 16.39 -15.75 -23.79
C ILE A 448 16.51 -14.58 -24.77
N SER A 449 16.14 -14.80 -26.03
CA SER A 449 16.08 -13.75 -27.04
C SER A 449 14.85 -12.86 -26.88
N GLU A 450 14.78 -11.73 -27.58
CA GLU A 450 13.58 -10.89 -27.58
C GLU A 450 12.35 -11.65 -28.10
N GLN A 451 12.51 -12.51 -29.11
CA GLN A 451 11.40 -13.32 -29.62
C GLN A 451 10.95 -14.35 -28.58
N ASP A 452 11.88 -14.97 -27.86
CA ASP A 452 11.56 -15.91 -26.77
C ASP A 452 10.74 -15.22 -25.68
N LYS A 453 11.07 -13.97 -25.32
CA LYS A 453 10.28 -13.21 -24.33
C LYS A 453 8.84 -13.00 -24.80
N LEU A 454 8.64 -12.67 -26.07
CA LEU A 454 7.31 -12.49 -26.66
C LEU A 454 6.52 -13.81 -26.63
N ASP A 455 7.17 -14.91 -26.99
CA ASP A 455 6.57 -16.25 -26.95
C ASP A 455 6.28 -16.71 -25.51
N LEU A 456 7.05 -16.20 -24.53
CA LEU A 456 6.82 -16.35 -23.09
C LEU A 456 5.79 -15.34 -22.52
N GLY A 457 5.17 -14.52 -23.37
CA GLY A 457 4.06 -13.64 -22.99
C GLY A 457 4.47 -12.24 -22.51
N LEU A 458 5.68 -11.77 -22.85
CA LEU A 458 6.08 -10.39 -22.63
C LEU A 458 5.12 -9.42 -23.32
N ILE A 459 4.63 -8.42 -22.58
CA ILE A 459 3.79 -7.35 -23.11
C ILE A 459 4.71 -6.33 -23.77
N LYS A 460 4.55 -6.11 -25.08
CA LYS A 460 5.20 -4.98 -25.76
C LYS A 460 4.53 -3.69 -25.30
N THR A 461 5.25 -2.89 -24.52
CA THR A 461 4.90 -1.49 -24.33
C THR A 461 5.15 -0.75 -25.64
N VAL A 462 4.09 -0.20 -26.24
CA VAL A 462 4.25 0.77 -27.31
C VAL A 462 4.70 2.07 -26.64
N GLU A 463 5.98 2.42 -26.77
CA GLU A 463 6.46 3.72 -26.33
C GLU A 463 5.76 4.82 -27.12
N SER A 464 4.85 5.52 -26.45
CA SER A 464 4.18 6.71 -26.97
C SER A 464 4.29 7.80 -25.92
N GLY A 465 4.91 8.93 -26.28
CA GLY A 465 4.98 10.07 -25.37
C GLY A 465 3.59 10.57 -24.96
N TYR A 466 2.59 10.44 -25.84
CA TYR A 466 1.20 10.76 -25.50
C TYR A 466 0.63 9.82 -24.43
N LEU A 467 0.86 8.50 -24.53
CA LEU A 467 0.40 7.56 -23.51
C LEU A 467 1.10 7.79 -22.18
N ASN A 468 2.42 8.03 -22.21
CA ASN A 468 3.21 8.35 -21.02
C ASN A 468 2.72 9.64 -20.33
N LEU A 469 2.35 10.66 -21.12
CA LEU A 469 1.74 11.88 -20.60
C LEU A 469 0.38 11.59 -19.95
N CYS A 470 -0.49 10.83 -20.61
CA CYS A 470 -1.80 10.47 -20.05
C CYS A 470 -1.65 9.77 -18.69
N GLU A 471 -0.74 8.79 -18.61
CA GLU A 471 -0.42 8.07 -17.38
C GLU A 471 0.12 9.02 -16.30
N TYR A 472 1.04 9.90 -16.66
CA TYR A 472 1.64 10.87 -15.74
C TYR A 472 0.58 11.82 -15.15
N ILE A 473 -0.26 12.40 -16.00
CA ILE A 473 -1.33 13.33 -15.57
C ILE A 473 -2.38 12.62 -14.71
N HIS A 474 -2.78 11.39 -15.08
CA HIS A 474 -3.72 10.59 -14.30
C HIS A 474 -3.19 10.27 -12.89
N ASN A 475 -1.89 10.02 -12.78
CA ASN A 475 -1.25 9.62 -11.52
C ASN A 475 -0.65 10.78 -10.73
N ARG A 476 -0.61 12.00 -11.27
CA ARG A 476 0.00 13.14 -10.58
C ARG A 476 -0.78 13.49 -9.32
N LYS A 477 -0.12 13.33 -8.16
CA LYS A 477 -0.64 13.68 -6.84
C LYS A 477 -0.10 15.03 -6.38
N ASN A 478 -0.81 15.65 -5.45
CA ASN A 478 -0.28 16.77 -4.68
C ASN A 478 0.61 16.20 -3.58
N ASP A 479 1.92 16.18 -3.83
CA ASP A 479 2.89 15.61 -2.89
C ASP A 479 3.09 16.53 -1.65
N ASN A 480 2.68 17.79 -1.73
CA ASN A 480 2.78 18.78 -0.66
C ASN A 480 1.51 19.64 -0.60
N MET A 481 0.93 19.82 0.60
CA MET A 481 -0.29 20.63 0.78
C MET A 481 -0.09 22.11 0.43
N LEU A 482 1.15 22.60 0.43
CA LEU A 482 1.47 24.00 0.13
C LEU A 482 2.02 24.22 -1.28
N GLU A 483 2.31 23.14 -2.02
CA GLU A 483 2.80 23.21 -3.40
C GLU A 483 1.96 22.27 -4.26
N ILE A 484 1.02 22.84 -5.00
CA ILE A 484 0.15 22.08 -5.89
C ILE A 484 0.76 22.08 -7.29
N PRO A 485 0.99 20.92 -7.92
CA PRO A 485 1.44 20.87 -9.31
C PRO A 485 0.40 21.52 -10.23
N ILE A 486 0.88 22.40 -11.11
CA ILE A 486 0.07 23.12 -12.10
C ILE A 486 0.72 23.04 -13.47
N PHE A 487 -0.08 23.15 -14.52
CA PHE A 487 0.34 22.86 -15.89
C PHE A 487 0.10 24.02 -16.83
N TYR A 488 1.01 24.18 -17.78
CA TYR A 488 1.01 25.23 -18.79
C TYR A 488 1.20 24.62 -20.18
N PHE A 489 0.45 25.12 -21.16
CA PHE A 489 0.57 24.71 -22.56
C PHE A 489 1.43 25.72 -23.31
N GLY A 490 2.75 25.60 -23.15
CA GLY A 490 3.78 26.50 -23.68
C GLY A 490 4.59 27.24 -22.60
N ARG A 491 5.84 27.58 -22.92
CA ARG A 491 6.79 28.22 -21.99
C ARG A 491 6.46 29.68 -21.64
N ASP A 492 5.99 30.45 -22.61
CA ASP A 492 5.77 31.90 -22.43
C ASP A 492 4.35 32.24 -21.93
N ARG A 493 3.68 31.25 -21.31
CA ARG A 493 2.36 31.43 -20.72
C ARG A 493 2.42 32.34 -19.51
N ASN A 494 1.38 33.17 -19.36
CA ASN A 494 1.19 33.95 -18.15
C ASN A 494 1.14 33.01 -16.93
N GLU A 495 1.79 33.39 -15.83
CA GLU A 495 1.87 32.55 -14.63
C GLU A 495 0.49 32.16 -14.07
N PHE A 496 -0.54 32.98 -14.26
CA PHE A 496 -1.93 32.71 -13.85
C PHE A 496 -2.73 31.90 -14.89
N ASP A 497 -2.20 31.66 -16.09
CA ASP A 497 -2.84 30.90 -17.17
C ASP A 497 -2.57 29.39 -17.04
N PHE A 498 -2.79 28.83 -15.84
CA PHE A 498 -2.47 27.44 -15.53
C PHE A 498 -3.70 26.53 -15.46
N TYR A 499 -3.41 25.23 -15.47
CA TYR A 499 -4.35 24.14 -15.34
C TYR A 499 -3.94 23.21 -14.18
N ILE A 500 -4.89 22.46 -13.65
CA ILE A 500 -4.66 21.42 -12.64
C ILE A 500 -4.97 20.07 -13.27
N SER A 501 -4.13 19.06 -13.03
CA SER A 501 -4.38 17.70 -13.51
C SER A 501 -5.67 17.14 -12.94
N ASN A 502 -6.31 16.28 -13.72
CA ASN A 502 -7.46 15.52 -13.29
C ASN A 502 -7.31 14.07 -13.76
N LYS A 503 -7.93 13.14 -13.02
CA LYS A 503 -7.95 11.73 -13.39
C LYS A 503 -8.81 11.54 -14.63
N ASP A 504 -8.37 10.68 -15.54
CA ASP A 504 -9.18 10.21 -16.66
C ASP A 504 -10.41 9.43 -16.15
N PRO A 505 -11.63 9.96 -16.33
CA PRO A 505 -12.84 9.29 -15.87
C PRO A 505 -13.37 8.25 -16.87
N PHE A 506 -12.79 8.15 -18.07
CA PHE A 506 -13.22 7.23 -19.14
C PHE A 506 -12.13 6.22 -19.51
N ILE A 507 -11.18 5.98 -18.61
CA ILE A 507 -10.15 4.94 -18.78
C ILE A 507 -10.83 3.58 -18.96
N THR A 508 -10.44 2.85 -20.01
CA THR A 508 -10.85 1.46 -20.23
C THR A 508 -9.62 0.56 -20.15
N ASN A 509 -9.78 -0.75 -20.34
CA ASN A 509 -8.66 -1.67 -20.39
C ASN A 509 -8.70 -2.50 -21.66
N ASP A 510 -7.53 -2.85 -22.19
CA ASP A 510 -7.39 -3.75 -23.34
C ASP A 510 -7.61 -5.22 -22.94
N SER A 511 -7.43 -6.14 -23.89
CA SER A 511 -7.52 -7.59 -23.64
C SER A 511 -6.47 -8.12 -22.65
N ASN A 512 -5.40 -7.36 -22.42
CA ASN A 512 -4.29 -7.68 -21.52
C ASN A 512 -4.46 -7.01 -20.14
N GLN A 513 -5.61 -6.36 -19.92
CA GLN A 513 -5.91 -5.57 -18.72
C GLN A 513 -4.96 -4.37 -18.52
N GLU A 514 -4.34 -3.88 -19.59
CA GLU A 514 -3.56 -2.64 -19.56
C GLU A 514 -4.49 -1.43 -19.79
N PRO A 515 -4.26 -0.31 -19.10
CA PRO A 515 -5.10 0.86 -19.19
C PRO A 515 -5.01 1.50 -20.58
N ILE A 516 -6.17 1.70 -21.20
CA ILE A 516 -6.35 2.52 -22.38
C ILE A 516 -6.82 3.90 -21.89
N TYR A 517 -5.90 4.85 -21.87
CA TYR A 517 -6.21 6.24 -21.56
C TYR A 517 -7.05 6.85 -22.68
N SER A 518 -8.19 7.41 -22.31
CA SER A 518 -9.04 8.15 -23.23
C SER A 518 -8.43 9.53 -23.55
N GLY A 519 -7.64 10.10 -22.62
CA GLY A 519 -6.87 11.33 -22.81
C GLY A 519 -6.23 11.85 -21.52
N ALA A 520 -5.49 12.96 -21.63
CA ALA A 520 -4.96 13.69 -20.47
C ALA A 520 -5.95 14.79 -20.06
N TYR A 521 -6.35 14.79 -18.79
CA TYR A 521 -7.45 15.63 -18.30
C TYR A 521 -6.96 16.76 -17.39
N PHE A 522 -7.55 17.94 -17.57
CA PHE A 522 -7.17 19.16 -16.87
C PHE A 522 -8.39 20.01 -16.52
N ASN A 523 -8.31 20.75 -15.41
CA ASN A 523 -9.33 21.72 -14.99
C ASN A 523 -8.71 23.09 -14.73
N ARG A 524 -9.52 24.14 -14.85
CA ARG A 524 -9.16 25.48 -14.34
C ARG A 524 -9.51 25.59 -12.86
N LEU A 525 -8.61 26.20 -12.08
CA LEU A 525 -8.88 26.50 -10.68
C LEU A 525 -10.14 27.38 -10.57
N GLY A 526 -11.09 26.99 -9.72
CA GLY A 526 -12.36 27.71 -9.52
C GLY A 526 -13.48 27.33 -10.50
N ASN A 527 -13.22 26.49 -11.51
CA ASN A 527 -14.26 26.01 -12.44
C ASN A 527 -14.23 24.48 -12.58
N SER A 528 -14.90 23.79 -11.65
CA SER A 528 -15.00 22.32 -11.67
C SER A 528 -15.80 21.77 -12.85
N LYS A 529 -16.54 22.61 -13.59
CA LYS A 529 -17.33 22.20 -14.76
C LYS A 529 -16.53 22.23 -16.06
N SER A 530 -15.38 22.90 -16.10
CA SER A 530 -14.54 22.96 -17.30
C SER A 530 -13.49 21.85 -17.29
N LEU A 531 -13.94 20.61 -17.54
CA LEU A 531 -13.05 19.49 -17.79
C LEU A 531 -12.52 19.58 -19.22
N PHE A 532 -11.24 19.84 -19.34
CA PHE A 532 -10.51 19.94 -20.60
C PHE A 532 -9.76 18.63 -20.86
N LYS A 533 -9.89 18.11 -22.09
CA LYS A 533 -9.30 16.83 -22.52
C LYS A 533 -8.30 17.07 -23.64
N LEU A 534 -7.08 16.59 -23.45
CA LEU A 534 -6.08 16.44 -24.51
C LEU A 534 -6.11 15.01 -25.06
N THR A 535 -6.23 14.91 -26.38
CA THR A 535 -6.12 13.72 -27.21
C THR A 535 -4.87 13.81 -28.08
N ASP A 536 -4.44 12.69 -28.65
CA ASP A 536 -3.28 12.64 -29.55
C ASP A 536 -3.42 13.61 -30.75
N SER A 537 -4.66 13.88 -31.18
CA SER A 537 -4.98 14.81 -32.27
C SER A 537 -4.98 16.29 -31.90
N ASN A 538 -4.99 16.66 -30.62
CA ASN A 538 -5.10 18.06 -30.17
C ASN A 538 -4.10 18.44 -29.07
N ILE A 539 -3.12 17.57 -28.81
CA ILE A 539 -2.06 17.82 -27.84
C ILE A 539 -1.22 19.02 -28.28
N PRO A 540 -0.93 19.99 -27.39
CA PRO A 540 -0.07 21.11 -27.73
C PRO A 540 1.37 20.65 -27.95
N GLU A 541 2.14 21.44 -28.71
CA GLU A 541 3.56 21.20 -28.98
C GLU A 541 4.35 21.03 -27.68
N GLU A 542 4.09 21.88 -26.68
CA GLU A 542 4.78 21.84 -25.39
C GLU A 542 3.82 21.82 -24.20
N ILE A 543 4.17 21.04 -23.17
CA ILE A 543 3.54 21.08 -21.85
C ILE A 543 4.62 21.24 -20.78
N TRP A 544 4.38 22.15 -19.85
CA TRP A 544 5.25 22.46 -18.74
C TRP A 544 4.53 22.29 -17.41
N GLU A 545 5.24 21.78 -16.42
CA GLU A 545 4.81 21.74 -15.03
C GLU A 545 5.43 22.91 -14.24
N GLY A 546 4.63 23.52 -13.37
CA GLY A 546 5.02 24.47 -12.36
C GLY A 546 4.35 24.13 -11.02
N LYS A 547 4.36 25.08 -10.10
CA LYS A 547 3.82 24.93 -8.74
C LYS A 547 2.95 26.12 -8.37
N LEU A 548 1.77 25.86 -7.82
CA LEU A 548 0.99 26.85 -7.10
C LEU A 548 1.41 26.83 -5.63
N ILE A 549 2.08 27.89 -5.20
CA ILE A 549 2.60 28.04 -3.84
C ILE A 549 1.53 28.73 -2.98
N ILE A 550 1.10 28.05 -1.93
CA ILE A 550 0.16 28.61 -0.94
C ILE A 550 0.96 29.28 0.16
N GLY A 551 0.79 30.60 0.29
CA GLY A 551 1.47 31.41 1.29
C GLY A 551 0.99 31.13 2.71
N ARG A 552 1.93 31.12 3.65
CA ARG A 552 1.67 30.86 5.09
C ARG A 552 1.24 32.10 5.87
N GLN A 553 1.33 33.30 5.32
CA GLN A 553 1.03 34.55 6.04
C GLN A 553 -0.06 35.36 5.31
N GLY A 554 -1.25 34.78 5.19
CA GLY A 554 -2.44 35.38 4.55
C GLY A 554 -2.89 34.60 3.30
N PRO A 555 -4.10 34.86 2.77
CA PRO A 555 -4.64 34.17 1.60
C PRO A 555 -3.90 34.62 0.33
N SER A 556 -2.69 34.13 0.15
CA SER A 556 -1.90 34.35 -1.07
C SER A 556 -1.63 33.00 -1.72
N CYS A 557 -2.06 32.84 -2.97
CA CYS A 557 -1.69 31.71 -3.81
C CYS A 557 -0.92 32.31 -4.98
N LYS A 558 0.36 31.96 -5.10
CA LYS A 558 1.22 32.46 -6.18
C LYS A 558 1.64 31.31 -7.09
N PRO A 559 1.26 31.32 -8.38
CA PRO A 559 1.79 30.37 -9.33
C PRO A 559 3.27 30.68 -9.63
N SER A 560 4.08 29.65 -9.85
CA SER A 560 5.49 29.79 -10.19
C SER A 560 5.73 30.17 -11.66
N GLY A 561 4.72 30.00 -12.52
CA GLY A 561 4.93 29.90 -13.95
C GLY A 561 5.49 28.54 -14.38
N PRO A 562 5.73 28.35 -15.68
CA PRO A 562 6.34 27.14 -16.25
C PRO A 562 7.76 26.91 -15.71
N LEU A 563 8.01 25.76 -15.06
CA LEU A 563 9.34 25.43 -14.51
C LEU A 563 10.03 24.30 -15.27
N VAL A 564 9.33 23.18 -15.46
CA VAL A 564 9.90 21.94 -16.03
C VAL A 564 9.09 21.53 -17.25
N LYS A 565 9.76 21.30 -18.38
CA LYS A 565 9.11 20.77 -19.58
C LYS A 565 8.86 19.28 -19.40
N ILE A 566 7.62 18.84 -19.60
CA ILE A 566 7.21 17.43 -19.45
C ILE A 566 6.81 16.80 -20.79
N PHE A 567 6.53 17.61 -21.80
CA PHE A 567 6.15 17.13 -23.11
C PHE A 567 6.62 18.10 -24.19
N GLU A 568 7.15 17.56 -25.29
CA GLU A 568 7.55 18.30 -26.50
C GLU A 568 7.42 17.39 -27.72
N ASP A 569 6.70 17.83 -28.76
CA ASP A 569 6.66 17.18 -30.08
C ASP A 569 6.49 15.65 -30.04
N GLY A 570 5.51 15.17 -29.29
CA GLY A 570 5.21 13.73 -29.18
C GLY A 570 6.11 12.96 -28.20
N LYS A 571 7.08 13.63 -27.55
CA LYS A 571 7.98 13.03 -26.56
C LYS A 571 7.60 13.48 -25.16
N PHE A 572 7.57 12.51 -24.24
CA PHE A 572 7.37 12.75 -22.81
C PHE A 572 8.72 12.74 -22.09
N PHE A 573 8.93 13.72 -21.21
CA PHE A 573 10.13 13.83 -20.39
C PHE A 573 9.75 13.48 -18.96
N LYS A 574 10.27 12.36 -18.48
CA LYS A 574 10.06 11.92 -17.10
C LYS A 574 10.79 12.87 -16.16
N ILE A 575 10.07 13.40 -15.17
CA ILE A 575 10.65 14.16 -14.08
C ILE A 575 11.10 13.15 -13.02
N GLU A 576 12.37 13.21 -12.62
CA GLU A 576 12.93 12.44 -11.49
C GLU A 576 12.40 12.93 -10.14
#